data_AF-A0A359CHR3-F1
#
_entry.id   AF-A0A359CHR3-F1
#
_cell.length_a   1.000
_cell.length_b   1.000
_cell.length_c   1.000
_cell.angle_alpha   90.00
_cell.angle_beta   90.00
_cell.angle_gamma   90.00
#
_symmetry.space_group_name_H-M   'P 1'
#
loop_
_entity.id
_entity.type
_entity.pdbx_description
1 polymer ?
#
loop_
_entity_poly.entity_id
_entity_poly.type
_entity_poly.pdbx_seq_one_letter_code
_entity_poly.pdbx_strand_id
1 'polypeptide(L)'
;METFFIYAIKVNAALVFFYLLYFFLLRKDTFIELRRYYFLSAIVFSLAYPFFTVDALGNMLPVVSEKQDATVTVMLGESTMAVVEEPPAHAFHVNWKKIVYGMWLAGTGLLLLRFFGQLISILRIKRRSMKCRIHTIPVYHLPEEARPFSFFRWIFIDDAMHSDNELNQILLHEQVHVKQWHSVDILLGECVCIFCWWNPVAWLMKREIAINLEYLADSAVLQRGVDSRDYQYHLLRQTYHETAVQIVNNFNVSQLKQRIMMMNKTKSPARKLAKYFLVLPLAFLFITANSVYARSHGPQDADEQVWQDKNKPLSKSDEVFNVVDTPPHFGQGAHSESIMDFIYSELKYPQIAAENGIEGRVIVQFIIEKDGRVSNAKIIRGIDPSLDNEAVRMVNAMPKWTPGEHKGEIVRV
;
A
#
# COMPACT_ATOMS: atom_id res chain seq x y z
N MET A 1 -7.81 0.90 10.95
CA MET A 1 -8.21 1.63 9.72
C MET A 1 -7.02 2.25 9.02
N GLU A 2 -6.09 2.92 9.73
CA GLU A 2 -4.91 3.53 9.10
C GLU A 2 -3.99 2.51 8.41
N THR A 3 -3.71 1.40 9.08
CA THR A 3 -2.95 0.27 8.51
C THR A 3 -3.56 -0.26 7.21
N PHE A 4 -4.90 -0.33 7.14
CA PHE A 4 -5.62 -0.73 5.93
C PHE A 4 -5.43 0.26 4.78
N PHE A 5 -5.53 1.56 5.03
CA PHE A 5 -5.35 2.58 3.98
C PHE A 5 -3.92 2.60 3.45
N ILE A 6 -2.92 2.49 4.34
CA ILE A 6 -1.51 2.39 3.95
C ILE A 6 -1.30 1.15 3.07
N TYR A 7 -1.85 0.01 3.47
CA TYR A 7 -1.82 -1.21 2.66
C TYR A 7 -2.47 -1.01 1.29
N ALA A 8 -3.70 -0.47 1.25
CA ALA A 8 -4.42 -0.26 0.00
C ALA A 8 -3.67 0.67 -0.96
N ILE A 9 -3.05 1.75 -0.45
CA ILE A 9 -2.23 2.66 -1.25
C ILE A 9 -0.99 1.92 -1.79
N LYS A 10 -0.28 1.17 -0.95
CA LYS A 10 0.89 0.37 -1.37
C LYS A 10 0.55 -0.61 -2.48
N VAL A 11 -0.53 -1.39 -2.33
CA VAL A 11 -1.00 -2.33 -3.36
C VAL A 11 -1.31 -1.59 -4.67
N ASN A 12 -2.07 -0.50 -4.60
CA ASN A 12 -2.48 0.24 -5.80
C ASN A 12 -1.30 0.93 -6.50
N ALA A 13 -0.34 1.46 -5.76
CA ALA A 13 0.90 2.02 -6.30
C ALA A 13 1.68 0.96 -7.11
N ALA A 14 1.81 -0.25 -6.57
CA ALA A 14 2.45 -1.36 -7.28
C ALA A 14 1.66 -1.78 -8.53
N LEU A 15 0.32 -1.91 -8.44
CA LEU A 15 -0.53 -2.24 -9.59
C LEU A 15 -0.38 -1.21 -10.73
N VAL A 16 -0.41 0.08 -10.40
CA VAL A 16 -0.18 1.17 -11.37
C VAL A 16 1.19 1.03 -12.00
N PHE A 17 2.22 0.84 -11.17
CA PHE A 17 3.60 0.72 -11.62
C PHE A 17 3.80 -0.44 -12.61
N PHE A 18 3.39 -1.65 -12.23
CA PHE A 18 3.52 -2.82 -13.10
C PHE A 18 2.67 -2.72 -14.36
N TYR A 19 1.49 -2.10 -14.30
CA TYR A 19 0.75 -1.87 -15.54
C TYR A 19 1.48 -0.90 -16.49
N LEU A 20 2.05 0.19 -15.98
CA LEU A 20 2.82 1.13 -16.79
C LEU A 20 4.07 0.46 -17.40
N LEU A 21 4.78 -0.36 -16.62
CA LEU A 21 5.90 -1.16 -17.09
C LEU A 21 5.47 -2.07 -18.26
N TYR A 22 4.34 -2.75 -18.13
CA TYR A 22 3.76 -3.53 -19.22
C TYR A 22 3.44 -2.65 -20.43
N PHE A 23 2.73 -1.55 -20.22
CA PHE A 23 2.23 -0.68 -21.27
C PHE A 23 3.37 -0.15 -22.16
N PHE A 24 4.46 0.30 -21.55
CA PHE A 24 5.58 0.89 -22.26
C PHE A 24 6.56 -0.15 -22.83
N LEU A 25 6.86 -1.24 -22.10
CA LEU A 25 7.94 -2.17 -22.49
C LEU A 25 7.45 -3.47 -23.12
N LEU A 26 6.38 -4.06 -22.60
CA LEU A 26 6.01 -5.47 -22.85
C LEU A 26 4.80 -5.63 -23.78
N ARG A 27 3.91 -4.63 -23.85
CA ARG A 27 2.65 -4.68 -24.63
C ARG A 27 2.86 -5.08 -26.09
N LYS A 28 3.96 -4.62 -26.70
CA LYS A 28 4.28 -4.87 -28.12
C LYS A 28 5.02 -6.18 -28.37
N ASP A 29 5.39 -6.95 -27.35
CA ASP A 29 6.16 -8.17 -27.54
C ASP A 29 5.25 -9.36 -27.92
N THR A 30 5.81 -10.37 -28.59
CA THR A 30 5.05 -11.55 -29.04
C THR A 30 5.21 -12.77 -28.11
N PHE A 31 5.79 -12.59 -26.93
CA PHE A 31 5.94 -13.65 -25.93
C PHE A 31 4.66 -13.76 -25.09
N ILE A 32 3.61 -14.30 -25.69
CA ILE A 32 2.24 -14.27 -25.13
C ILE A 32 2.17 -15.00 -23.78
N GLU A 33 2.84 -16.14 -23.65
CA GLU A 33 2.90 -16.91 -22.39
C GLU A 33 3.63 -16.12 -21.29
N LEU A 34 4.76 -15.49 -21.60
CA LEU A 34 5.49 -14.67 -20.62
C LEU A 34 4.69 -13.46 -20.17
N ARG A 35 3.87 -12.85 -21.05
CA ARG A 35 2.95 -11.77 -20.65
C ARG A 35 1.87 -12.27 -19.68
N ARG A 36 1.39 -13.51 -19.85
CA ARG A 36 0.46 -14.12 -18.88
C ARG A 36 1.12 -14.24 -17.50
N TYR A 37 2.30 -14.85 -17.43
CA TYR A 37 3.04 -14.99 -16.17
C TYR A 37 3.44 -13.63 -15.57
N TYR A 38 3.76 -12.66 -16.41
CA TYR A 38 3.98 -11.28 -15.98
C TYR A 38 2.76 -10.73 -15.21
N PHE A 39 1.55 -10.80 -15.79
CA PHE A 39 0.36 -10.28 -15.12
C PHE A 39 0.07 -11.01 -13.80
N LEU A 40 0.17 -12.34 -13.79
CA LEU A 40 -0.04 -13.14 -12.58
C LEU A 40 0.96 -12.76 -11.48
N SER A 41 2.25 -12.69 -11.83
CA SER A 41 3.30 -12.31 -10.88
C SER A 41 3.15 -10.86 -10.39
N ALA A 42 2.77 -9.92 -11.27
CA ALA A 42 2.52 -8.53 -10.92
C ALA A 42 1.37 -8.39 -9.92
N ILE A 43 0.26 -9.12 -10.11
CA ILE A 43 -0.86 -9.12 -9.18
C ILE A 43 -0.44 -9.71 -7.83
N VAL A 44 0.14 -10.91 -7.84
CA VAL A 44 0.55 -11.60 -6.61
C VAL A 44 1.57 -10.76 -5.84
N PHE A 45 2.58 -10.23 -6.53
CA PHE A 45 3.57 -9.35 -5.92
C PHE A 45 2.93 -8.08 -5.36
N SER A 46 2.06 -7.40 -6.10
CA SER A 46 1.41 -6.16 -5.64
C SER A 46 0.62 -6.38 -4.35
N LEU A 47 0.01 -7.55 -4.17
CA LEU A 47 -0.72 -7.93 -2.96
C LEU A 47 0.20 -8.36 -1.82
N ALA A 48 1.31 -9.03 -2.13
CA ALA A 48 2.16 -9.66 -1.14
C ALA A 48 3.31 -8.77 -0.63
N TYR A 49 3.89 -7.93 -1.49
CA TYR A 49 5.07 -7.11 -1.15
C TYR A 49 4.91 -6.21 0.09
N PRO A 50 3.73 -5.65 0.41
CA PRO A 50 3.60 -4.79 1.60
C PRO A 50 3.87 -5.54 2.91
N PHE A 51 3.76 -6.87 2.92
CA PHE A 51 4.04 -7.74 4.07
C PHE A 51 5.51 -8.11 4.21
N PHE A 52 6.37 -7.82 3.22
CA PHE A 52 7.79 -8.14 3.27
C PHE A 52 8.61 -6.91 3.67
N THR A 53 9.29 -7.03 4.81
CA THR A 53 10.24 -6.05 5.33
C THR A 53 11.54 -6.77 5.66
N VAL A 54 12.67 -6.22 5.22
CA VAL A 54 14.00 -6.78 5.45
C VAL A 54 14.85 -5.71 6.14
N ASP A 55 15.26 -5.96 7.38
CA ASP A 55 15.97 -4.98 8.22
C ASP A 55 17.30 -4.53 7.60
N ALA A 56 18.06 -5.48 7.04
CA ALA A 56 19.31 -5.21 6.33
C ALA A 56 19.13 -4.20 5.18
N LEU A 57 17.95 -4.21 4.55
CA LEU A 57 17.60 -3.37 3.42
C LEU A 57 17.11 -1.99 3.86
N GLY A 58 16.47 -1.91 5.02
CA GLY A 58 16.11 -0.65 5.68
C GLY A 58 17.31 0.18 6.13
N ASN A 59 18.51 -0.42 6.17
CA ASN A 59 19.78 0.26 6.47
C ASN A 59 20.51 0.78 5.22
N MET A 60 20.12 0.38 4.01
CA MET A 60 20.85 0.74 2.79
C MET A 60 20.66 2.21 2.37
N LEU A 61 19.51 2.80 2.66
CA LEU A 61 19.23 4.20 2.33
C LEU A 61 19.14 5.00 3.63
N PRO A 62 20.01 6.00 3.84
CA PRO A 62 19.87 6.93 4.95
C PRO A 62 18.63 7.78 4.67
N VAL A 63 17.50 7.38 5.22
CA VAL A 63 16.35 8.29 5.30
C VAL A 63 16.72 9.33 6.31
N VAL A 64 16.87 10.58 5.85
CA VAL A 64 16.77 11.74 6.72
C VAL A 64 15.37 11.67 7.31
N SER A 65 15.24 11.07 8.49
CA SER A 65 14.05 11.24 9.28
C SER A 65 13.95 12.74 9.52
N GLU A 66 12.97 13.38 8.88
CA GLU A 66 12.33 14.56 9.44
C GLU A 66 11.86 14.11 10.82
N LYS A 67 12.71 14.29 11.82
CA LYS A 67 12.32 14.11 13.21
C LYS A 67 11.19 15.09 13.38
N GLN A 68 9.96 14.57 13.41
CA GLN A 68 8.81 15.30 13.91
C GLN A 68 9.28 15.92 15.22
N ASP A 69 9.38 17.25 15.24
CA ASP A 69 9.71 17.99 16.44
C ASP A 69 8.71 17.53 17.49
N ALA A 70 9.17 16.68 18.41
CA ALA A 70 8.45 16.42 19.63
C ALA A 70 8.43 17.77 20.35
N THR A 71 7.39 18.55 20.10
CA THR A 71 7.03 19.67 20.94
C THR A 71 6.75 19.06 22.31
N VAL A 72 7.75 19.08 23.17
CA VAL A 72 7.55 18.94 24.60
C VAL A 72 6.74 20.16 24.99
N THR A 73 5.43 19.97 25.09
CA THR A 73 4.55 20.96 25.72
C THR A 73 4.94 20.98 27.19
N VAL A 74 5.78 21.92 27.58
CA VAL A 74 5.97 22.24 28.99
C VAL A 74 4.64 22.83 29.43
N MET A 75 3.84 22.02 30.13
CA MET A 75 2.69 22.53 30.87
C MET A 75 3.26 23.33 32.05
N LEU A 76 3.60 24.60 31.81
CA LEU A 76 3.63 25.56 32.90
C LEU A 76 2.20 25.62 33.43
N GLY A 77 2.01 25.40 34.72
CA GLY A 77 0.72 25.59 35.37
C GLY A 77 0.26 27.02 35.14
N GLU A 78 -0.57 27.23 34.13
CA GLU A 78 -1.36 28.44 34.02
C GLU A 78 -2.28 28.48 35.24
N SER A 79 -2.22 29.60 35.95
CA SER A 79 -3.17 29.96 36.98
C SER A 79 -4.58 29.67 36.47
N THR A 80 -5.26 28.69 37.07
CA THR A 80 -6.65 28.39 36.76
C THR A 80 -7.52 29.57 37.23
N MET A 81 -7.61 30.62 36.43
CA MET A 81 -8.85 31.36 36.38
C MET A 81 -9.84 30.39 35.76
N ALA A 82 -10.86 29.99 36.52
CA ALA A 82 -11.95 29.19 36.02
C ALA A 82 -12.65 29.99 34.90
N VAL A 83 -12.20 29.78 33.67
CA VAL A 83 -13.01 30.05 32.49
C VAL A 83 -14.14 29.06 32.60
N VAL A 84 -15.35 29.57 32.82
CA VAL A 84 -16.56 28.79 32.62
C VAL A 84 -16.53 28.39 31.15
N GLU A 85 -16.14 27.15 30.87
CA GLU A 85 -16.30 26.56 29.53
C GLU A 85 -17.80 26.60 29.23
N GLU A 86 -18.20 27.50 28.33
CA GLU A 86 -19.46 27.32 27.62
C GLU A 86 -19.42 25.93 26.99
N PRO A 87 -20.50 25.12 27.10
CA PRO A 87 -20.51 23.80 26.52
C PRO A 87 -20.11 23.94 25.05
N PRO A 88 -19.10 23.16 24.58
CA PRO A 88 -18.64 23.30 23.22
C PRO A 88 -19.86 23.16 22.32
N ALA A 89 -20.18 24.21 21.56
CA ALA A 89 -21.13 24.12 20.46
C ALA A 89 -20.77 22.83 19.74
N HIS A 90 -21.71 21.90 19.60
CA HIS A 90 -21.47 20.57 19.03
C HIS A 90 -20.89 20.71 17.63
N ALA A 91 -19.58 20.93 17.54
CA ALA A 91 -18.84 21.02 16.32
C ALA A 91 -18.95 19.61 15.76
N PHE A 92 -19.66 19.50 14.64
CA PHE A 92 -19.90 18.24 13.98
C PHE A 92 -18.54 17.64 13.57
N HIS A 93 -17.95 16.83 14.44
CA HIS A 93 -16.65 16.23 14.19
C HIS A 93 -16.85 15.01 13.29
N VAL A 94 -16.97 15.29 11.99
CA VAL A 94 -17.16 14.26 10.98
C VAL A 94 -15.86 13.47 10.81
N ASN A 95 -15.88 12.20 11.20
CA ASN A 95 -14.74 11.32 11.02
C ASN A 95 -14.64 10.85 9.55
N TRP A 96 -13.92 11.64 8.73
CA TRP A 96 -13.73 11.35 7.30
C TRP A 96 -13.13 9.96 7.04
N LYS A 97 -12.25 9.46 7.92
CA LYS A 97 -11.66 8.11 7.79
C LYS A 97 -12.74 7.02 7.81
N LYS A 98 -13.72 7.14 8.72
CA LYS A 98 -14.87 6.22 8.78
C LYS A 98 -15.75 6.31 7.53
N ILE A 99 -15.97 7.53 7.01
CA ILE A 99 -16.77 7.73 5.78
C ILE A 99 -16.08 7.08 4.58
N VAL A 100 -14.78 7.34 4.38
CA VAL A 100 -14.02 6.76 3.26
C VAL A 100 -13.96 5.24 3.38
N TYR A 101 -13.75 4.71 4.59
CA TYR A 101 -13.77 3.25 4.82
C TYR A 101 -15.16 2.66 4.53
N GLY A 102 -16.23 3.32 4.97
CA GLY A 102 -17.61 2.91 4.70
C GLY A 102 -17.94 2.93 3.20
N MET A 103 -17.50 3.97 2.48
CA MET A 103 -17.65 4.07 1.02
C MET A 103 -16.89 2.95 0.30
N TRP A 104 -15.66 2.65 0.73
CA TRP A 104 -14.89 1.54 0.18
C TRP A 104 -15.59 0.19 0.43
N LEU A 105 -16.11 -0.03 1.64
CA LEU A 105 -16.83 -1.25 2.01
C LEU A 105 -18.13 -1.41 1.20
N ALA A 106 -18.89 -0.33 1.04
CA ALA A 106 -20.12 -0.32 0.24
C ALA A 106 -19.84 -0.64 -1.24
N GLY A 107 -18.84 0.01 -1.84
CA GLY A 107 -18.43 -0.26 -3.23
C GLY A 107 -17.96 -1.70 -3.43
N THR A 108 -17.11 -2.19 -2.53
CA THR A 108 -16.63 -3.58 -2.55
C THR A 108 -17.79 -4.58 -2.38
N GLY A 109 -18.71 -4.32 -1.45
CA GLY A 109 -19.89 -5.15 -1.21
C GLY A 109 -20.82 -5.22 -2.42
N LEU A 110 -21.11 -4.10 -3.08
CA LEU A 110 -21.92 -4.06 -4.30
C LEU A 110 -21.27 -4.89 -5.42
N LEU A 111 -19.97 -4.75 -5.62
CA LEU A 111 -19.24 -5.49 -6.65
C LEU A 111 -19.13 -6.98 -6.33
N LEU A 112 -18.98 -7.36 -5.06
CA LEU A 112 -19.07 -8.75 -4.62
C LEU A 112 -20.44 -9.35 -4.91
N LEU A 113 -21.53 -8.65 -4.59
CA LEU A 113 -22.88 -9.11 -4.89
C LEU A 113 -23.07 -9.32 -6.40
N ARG A 114 -22.61 -8.38 -7.23
CA ARG A 114 -22.60 -8.52 -8.69
C ARG A 114 -21.78 -9.74 -9.14
N PHE A 115 -20.58 -9.92 -8.59
CA PHE A 115 -19.68 -11.04 -8.90
C PHE A 115 -20.31 -12.40 -8.59
N PHE A 116 -20.86 -12.57 -7.39
CA PHE A 116 -21.55 -13.81 -7.02
C PHE A 116 -22.82 -14.02 -7.84
N GLY A 117 -23.56 -12.96 -8.17
CA GLY A 117 -24.71 -13.02 -9.08
C GLY A 117 -24.33 -13.55 -10.47
N GLN A 118 -23.20 -13.09 -11.02
CA GLN A 118 -22.66 -13.59 -12.30
C GLN A 118 -22.24 -15.06 -12.21
N LEU A 119 -21.56 -15.47 -11.12
CA LEU A 119 -21.18 -16.86 -10.91
C LEU A 119 -22.41 -17.77 -10.79
N ILE A 120 -23.44 -17.35 -10.06
CA ILE A 120 -24.71 -18.05 -9.94
C ILE A 120 -25.41 -18.15 -11.30
N SER A 121 -25.33 -17.11 -12.13
CA SER A 121 -25.88 -17.13 -13.50
C SER A 121 -25.23 -18.22 -14.36
N ILE A 122 -23.90 -18.34 -14.34
CA ILE A 122 -23.17 -19.40 -15.06
C ILE A 122 -23.57 -20.78 -14.53
N LEU A 123 -23.69 -20.94 -13.21
CA LEU A 123 -24.14 -22.19 -12.59
C LEU A 123 -25.59 -22.54 -12.97
N ARG A 124 -26.45 -21.52 -13.11
CA ARG A 124 -27.84 -21.68 -13.56
C ARG A 124 -27.90 -22.13 -15.02
N ILE A 125 -27.09 -21.54 -15.91
CA ILE A 125 -26.97 -21.96 -17.32
C ILE A 125 -26.52 -23.42 -17.35
N LYS A 126 -25.44 -23.78 -16.63
CA LYS A 126 -24.96 -25.17 -16.53
C LYS A 126 -26.04 -26.16 -16.08
N ARG A 127 -26.86 -25.79 -15.09
CA ARG A 127 -27.93 -26.66 -14.56
C ARG A 127 -29.09 -26.86 -15.55
N ARG A 128 -29.33 -25.88 -16.43
CA ARG A 128 -30.40 -25.92 -17.44
C ARG A 128 -29.95 -26.52 -18.77
N SER A 129 -28.67 -26.40 -19.10
CA SER A 129 -28.09 -26.93 -20.34
C SER A 129 -28.01 -28.45 -20.33
N MET A 130 -28.37 -29.06 -21.46
CA MET A 130 -28.18 -30.48 -21.70
C MET A 130 -26.71 -30.77 -22.03
N LYS A 131 -26.20 -31.90 -21.52
CA LYS A 131 -24.85 -32.38 -21.83
C LYS A 131 -24.87 -33.17 -23.14
N CYS A 132 -24.09 -32.72 -24.10
CA CYS A 132 -23.86 -33.39 -25.37
C CYS A 132 -22.37 -33.75 -25.53
N ARG A 133 -22.03 -34.65 -26.44
CA ARG A 133 -20.65 -34.96 -26.80
C ARG A 133 -20.45 -34.69 -28.28
N ILE A 134 -19.53 -33.77 -28.61
CA ILE A 134 -19.13 -33.47 -29.98
C ILE A 134 -17.68 -33.95 -30.13
N HIS A 135 -17.42 -34.86 -31.09
CA HIS A 135 -16.09 -35.42 -31.37
C HIS A 135 -15.28 -35.84 -30.12
N THR A 136 -15.93 -36.49 -29.14
CA THR A 136 -15.40 -36.94 -27.81
C THR A 136 -15.30 -35.89 -26.69
N ILE A 137 -15.54 -34.61 -26.98
CA ILE A 137 -15.48 -33.52 -25.99
C ILE A 137 -16.86 -33.33 -25.34
N PRO A 138 -16.97 -33.28 -24.00
CA PRO A 138 -18.23 -32.96 -23.33
C PRO A 138 -18.55 -31.47 -23.47
N VAL A 139 -19.69 -31.17 -24.08
CA VAL A 139 -20.17 -29.81 -24.37
C VAL A 139 -21.56 -29.63 -23.78
N TYR A 140 -21.88 -28.41 -23.36
CA TYR A 140 -23.20 -28.01 -22.89
C TYR A 140 -23.91 -27.22 -23.98
N HIS A 141 -25.07 -27.72 -24.43
CA HIS A 141 -25.86 -27.03 -25.45
C HIS A 141 -26.53 -25.79 -24.86
N LEU A 142 -26.48 -24.67 -25.59
CA LEU A 142 -27.19 -23.43 -25.23
C LEU A 142 -28.52 -23.36 -25.98
N PRO A 143 -29.61 -22.91 -25.32
CA PRO A 143 -30.82 -22.53 -26.05
C PRO A 143 -30.55 -21.22 -26.81
N GLU A 144 -30.53 -21.31 -28.15
CA GLU A 144 -30.52 -20.29 -29.23
C GLU A 144 -29.76 -18.94 -29.05
N GLU A 145 -28.98 -18.59 -30.08
CA GLU A 145 -28.33 -17.28 -30.34
C GLU A 145 -27.23 -16.82 -29.36
N ALA A 146 -26.84 -17.67 -28.40
CA ALA A 146 -25.80 -17.33 -27.45
C ALA A 146 -24.39 -17.58 -28.01
N ARG A 147 -23.47 -16.63 -27.78
CA ARG A 147 -22.06 -16.80 -28.17
C ARG A 147 -21.44 -17.99 -27.41
N PRO A 148 -20.66 -18.85 -28.10
CA PRO A 148 -19.82 -19.85 -27.46
C PRO A 148 -18.96 -19.25 -26.36
N PHE A 149 -18.84 -19.96 -25.24
CA PHE A 149 -17.92 -19.60 -24.17
C PHE A 149 -17.49 -20.83 -23.37
N SER A 150 -16.41 -20.68 -22.62
CA SER A 150 -15.93 -21.70 -21.70
C SER A 150 -15.72 -21.15 -20.30
N PHE A 151 -15.98 -22.00 -19.30
CA PHE A 151 -15.79 -21.66 -17.90
C PHE A 151 -15.27 -22.87 -17.12
N PHE A 152 -14.07 -22.75 -16.56
CA PHE A 152 -13.30 -23.84 -15.95
C PHE A 152 -13.16 -25.06 -16.87
N ARG A 153 -14.00 -26.08 -16.66
CA ARG A 153 -13.99 -27.36 -17.40
C ARG A 153 -15.22 -27.54 -18.27
N TRP A 154 -16.03 -26.50 -18.41
CA TRP A 154 -17.29 -26.53 -19.14
C TRP A 154 -17.16 -25.71 -20.41
N ILE A 155 -17.59 -26.31 -21.52
CA ILE A 155 -17.65 -25.66 -22.83
C ILE A 155 -19.13 -25.54 -23.19
N PHE A 156 -19.55 -24.33 -23.54
CA PHE A 156 -20.92 -23.94 -23.86
C PHE A 156 -20.93 -23.54 -25.33
N ILE A 157 -21.65 -24.29 -26.18
CA ILE A 157 -21.74 -24.05 -27.63
C ILE A 157 -23.18 -24.21 -28.11
N ASP A 158 -23.58 -23.37 -29.07
CA ASP A 158 -24.76 -23.54 -29.90
C ASP A 158 -24.36 -24.26 -31.19
N ASP A 159 -24.99 -25.40 -31.47
CA ASP A 159 -24.67 -26.27 -32.61
C ASP A 159 -25.40 -25.82 -33.89
N ALA A 160 -26.46 -25.01 -33.76
CA ALA A 160 -27.42 -24.78 -34.83
C ALA A 160 -26.96 -23.80 -35.94
N MET A 161 -25.83 -23.11 -35.77
CA MET A 161 -25.42 -21.99 -36.64
C MET A 161 -24.05 -22.11 -37.32
N HIS A 162 -23.31 -23.20 -37.11
CA HIS A 162 -21.91 -23.30 -37.55
C HIS A 162 -21.69 -24.43 -38.55
N SER A 163 -20.91 -24.19 -39.60
CA SER A 163 -20.41 -25.28 -40.44
C SER A 163 -19.45 -26.17 -39.65
N ASP A 164 -19.29 -27.44 -40.03
CA ASP A 164 -18.40 -28.39 -39.33
C ASP A 164 -16.98 -27.86 -39.12
N ASN A 165 -16.46 -27.10 -40.09
CA ASN A 165 -15.13 -26.50 -39.99
C ASN A 165 -15.11 -25.34 -38.98
N GLU A 166 -16.11 -24.47 -38.99
CA GLU A 166 -16.24 -23.36 -38.02
C GLU A 166 -16.45 -23.89 -36.60
N LEU A 167 -17.29 -24.93 -36.45
CA LEU A 167 -17.52 -25.60 -35.18
C LEU A 167 -16.23 -26.20 -34.62
N ASN A 168 -15.42 -26.85 -35.46
CA ASN A 168 -14.12 -27.36 -35.06
C ASN A 168 -13.17 -26.23 -34.63
N GLN A 169 -13.14 -25.11 -35.34
CA GLN A 169 -12.33 -23.94 -34.95
C GLN A 169 -12.74 -23.39 -33.57
N ILE A 170 -14.05 -23.26 -33.31
CA ILE A 170 -14.59 -22.84 -32.00
C ILE A 170 -14.21 -23.84 -30.92
N LEU A 171 -14.42 -25.14 -31.16
CA LEU A 171 -14.08 -26.19 -30.20
C LEU A 171 -12.61 -26.19 -29.83
N LEU A 172 -11.72 -26.08 -30.83
CA LEU A 172 -10.28 -26.00 -30.60
C LEU A 172 -9.90 -24.78 -29.77
N HIS A 173 -10.55 -23.63 -30.00
CA HIS A 173 -10.35 -22.40 -29.24
C HIS A 173 -10.83 -22.54 -27.79
N GLU A 174 -12.09 -22.92 -27.57
CA GLU A 174 -12.68 -23.09 -26.23
C GLU A 174 -11.96 -24.17 -25.41
N GLN A 175 -11.47 -25.22 -26.05
CA GLN A 175 -10.67 -26.25 -25.38
C GLN A 175 -9.35 -25.68 -24.83
N VAL A 176 -8.75 -24.68 -25.47
CA VAL A 176 -7.52 -24.05 -24.97
C VAL A 176 -7.81 -23.29 -23.67
N HIS A 177 -8.91 -22.55 -23.60
CA HIS A 177 -9.33 -21.87 -22.37
C HIS A 177 -9.51 -22.83 -21.19
N VAL A 178 -10.14 -23.98 -21.46
CA VAL A 178 -10.31 -25.04 -20.47
C VAL A 178 -8.97 -25.65 -20.07
N LYS A 179 -8.15 -26.08 -21.03
CA LYS A 179 -6.88 -26.77 -20.78
C LYS A 179 -5.90 -25.89 -20.02
N GLN A 180 -5.87 -24.60 -20.33
CA GLN A 180 -4.96 -23.64 -19.72
C GLN A 180 -5.54 -22.92 -18.49
N TRP A 181 -6.76 -23.27 -18.04
CA TRP A 181 -7.42 -22.67 -16.87
C TRP A 181 -7.62 -21.15 -16.96
N HIS A 182 -7.88 -20.62 -18.16
CA HIS A 182 -8.03 -19.16 -18.39
C HIS A 182 -9.12 -18.50 -17.52
N SER A 183 -10.13 -19.26 -17.08
CA SER A 183 -11.13 -18.74 -16.15
C SER A 183 -10.53 -18.30 -14.82
N VAL A 184 -9.45 -18.92 -14.33
CA VAL A 184 -8.78 -18.51 -13.09
C VAL A 184 -8.15 -17.14 -13.25
N ASP A 185 -7.47 -16.88 -14.37
CA ASP A 185 -6.87 -15.58 -14.68
C ASP A 185 -7.93 -14.46 -14.73
N ILE A 186 -9.07 -14.73 -15.35
CA ILE A 186 -10.21 -13.78 -15.41
C ILE A 186 -10.78 -13.53 -14.02
N LEU A 187 -10.99 -14.57 -13.21
CA LEU A 187 -11.49 -14.43 -11.85
C LEU A 187 -10.52 -13.65 -10.96
N LEU A 188 -9.21 -13.90 -11.09
CA LEU A 188 -8.19 -13.14 -10.38
C LEU A 188 -8.24 -11.66 -10.74
N GLY A 189 -8.32 -11.33 -12.03
CA GLY A 189 -8.49 -9.95 -12.48
C GLY A 189 -9.77 -9.29 -11.94
N GLU A 190 -10.87 -10.04 -11.86
CA GLU A 190 -12.12 -9.57 -11.27
C GLU A 190 -11.98 -9.30 -9.77
N CYS A 191 -11.35 -10.21 -9.02
CA CYS A 191 -11.08 -10.01 -7.60
C CYS A 191 -10.25 -8.74 -7.36
N VAL A 192 -9.21 -8.48 -8.16
CA VAL A 192 -8.41 -7.25 -8.05
C VAL A 192 -9.28 -6.02 -8.30
N CYS A 193 -10.13 -6.03 -9.34
CA CYS A 193 -11.07 -4.93 -9.60
C CYS A 193 -12.09 -4.73 -8.47
N ILE A 194 -12.55 -5.79 -7.81
CA ILE A 194 -13.52 -5.68 -6.71
C ILE A 194 -12.93 -4.91 -5.53
N PHE A 195 -11.70 -5.21 -5.12
CA PHE A 195 -11.06 -4.53 -3.97
C PHE A 195 -10.40 -3.20 -4.34
N CYS A 196 -9.97 -3.04 -5.59
CA CYS A 196 -9.31 -1.86 -6.13
C CYS A 196 -10.20 -1.12 -7.14
N TRP A 197 -11.51 -1.10 -6.94
CA TRP A 197 -12.49 -0.61 -7.91
C TRP A 197 -12.31 0.87 -8.27
N TRP A 198 -11.78 1.65 -7.33
CA TRP A 198 -11.46 3.06 -7.51
C TRP A 198 -10.19 3.30 -8.33
N ASN A 199 -9.38 2.26 -8.57
CA ASN A 199 -8.19 2.34 -9.39
C ASN A 199 -8.51 1.94 -10.84
N PRO A 200 -8.51 2.90 -11.80
CA PRO A 200 -8.80 2.59 -13.21
C PRO A 200 -7.79 1.62 -13.83
N VAL A 201 -6.57 1.55 -13.29
CA VAL A 201 -5.54 0.64 -13.79
C VAL A 201 -5.87 -0.82 -13.48
N ALA A 202 -6.56 -1.13 -12.38
CA ALA A 202 -7.04 -2.49 -12.13
C ALA A 202 -7.95 -2.97 -13.27
N TRP A 203 -8.87 -2.11 -13.71
CA TRP A 203 -9.78 -2.39 -14.83
C TRP A 203 -9.05 -2.52 -16.17
N LEU A 204 -8.07 -1.66 -16.43
CA LEU A 204 -7.24 -1.76 -17.63
C LEU A 204 -6.42 -3.06 -17.62
N MET A 205 -5.84 -3.43 -16.49
CA MET A 205 -5.06 -4.64 -16.36
C MET A 205 -5.92 -5.88 -16.57
N LYS A 206 -7.12 -5.95 -15.98
CA LYS A 206 -8.11 -7.01 -16.25
C LYS A 206 -8.40 -7.15 -17.74
N ARG A 207 -8.60 -6.02 -18.44
CA ARG A 207 -8.84 -6.02 -19.90
C ARG A 207 -7.64 -6.58 -20.67
N GLU A 208 -6.42 -6.18 -20.33
CA GLU A 208 -5.21 -6.68 -21.01
C GLU A 208 -4.93 -8.15 -20.70
N ILE A 209 -5.27 -8.64 -19.50
CA ILE A 209 -5.25 -10.08 -19.18
C ILE A 209 -6.19 -10.83 -20.11
N ALA A 210 -7.46 -10.40 -20.21
CA ALA A 210 -8.44 -11.04 -21.09
C ALA A 210 -7.94 -11.11 -22.54
N ILE A 211 -7.45 -9.99 -23.08
CA ILE A 211 -6.89 -9.93 -24.44
C ILE A 211 -5.68 -10.86 -24.59
N ASN A 212 -4.82 -10.99 -23.58
CA ASN A 212 -3.67 -11.90 -23.64
C ASN A 212 -4.09 -13.37 -23.66
N LEU A 213 -5.17 -13.74 -22.97
CA LEU A 213 -5.72 -15.11 -22.98
C LEU A 213 -6.34 -15.43 -24.34
N GLU A 214 -7.02 -14.48 -24.98
CA GLU A 214 -7.50 -14.62 -26.36
C GLU A 214 -6.32 -14.88 -27.32
N TYR A 215 -5.22 -14.14 -27.18
CA TYR A 215 -4.03 -14.38 -28.01
C TYR A 215 -3.42 -15.78 -27.83
N LEU A 216 -3.47 -16.34 -26.62
CA LEU A 216 -3.00 -17.71 -26.36
C LEU A 216 -3.90 -18.72 -27.05
N ALA A 217 -5.22 -18.54 -26.96
CA ALA A 217 -6.20 -19.38 -27.62
C ALA A 217 -6.07 -19.31 -29.15
N ASP A 218 -6.02 -18.10 -29.72
CA ASP A 218 -5.82 -17.86 -31.15
C ASP A 218 -4.51 -18.50 -31.64
N SER A 219 -3.40 -18.29 -30.93
CA SER A 219 -2.11 -18.87 -31.33
C SER A 219 -2.12 -20.39 -31.29
N ALA A 220 -2.79 -21.00 -30.30
CA ALA A 220 -2.89 -22.45 -30.19
C ALA A 220 -3.77 -23.06 -31.29
N VAL A 221 -4.80 -22.36 -31.76
CA VAL A 221 -5.61 -22.77 -32.92
C VAL A 221 -4.77 -22.77 -34.19
N LEU A 222 -4.02 -21.69 -34.44
CA LEU A 222 -3.14 -21.59 -35.62
C LEU A 222 -2.01 -22.63 -35.60
N GLN A 223 -1.45 -22.95 -34.43
CA GLN A 223 -0.43 -24.00 -34.27
C GLN A 223 -0.95 -25.41 -34.59
N ARG A 224 -2.27 -25.63 -34.53
CA ARG A 224 -2.91 -26.91 -34.91
C ARG A 224 -3.17 -27.04 -36.41
N GLY A 225 -2.74 -26.05 -37.22
CA GLY A 225 -2.81 -26.11 -38.68
C GLY A 225 -4.09 -25.55 -39.30
N VAL A 226 -4.91 -24.82 -38.52
CA VAL A 226 -6.06 -24.09 -39.05
C VAL A 226 -5.56 -22.93 -39.93
N ASP A 227 -6.16 -22.75 -41.11
CA ASP A 227 -5.83 -21.63 -41.98
C ASP A 227 -6.11 -20.28 -41.28
N SER A 228 -5.09 -19.41 -41.29
CA SER A 228 -5.15 -18.14 -40.55
C SER A 228 -6.16 -17.17 -41.15
N ARG A 229 -6.39 -17.19 -42.48
CA ARG A 229 -7.29 -16.26 -43.15
C ARG A 229 -8.73 -16.67 -42.90
N ASP A 230 -9.05 -17.94 -43.08
CA ASP A 230 -10.38 -18.50 -42.82
C ASP A 230 -10.79 -18.29 -41.36
N TYR A 231 -9.88 -18.53 -40.42
CA TYR A 231 -10.12 -18.30 -39.00
C TYR A 231 -10.41 -16.82 -38.68
N GLN A 232 -9.64 -15.88 -39.25
CA GLN A 232 -9.86 -14.45 -39.05
C GLN A 232 -11.21 -13.99 -39.60
N TYR A 233 -11.64 -14.50 -40.76
CA TYR A 233 -12.97 -14.19 -41.31
C TYR A 233 -14.10 -14.77 -40.46
N HIS A 234 -13.93 -15.98 -39.95
CA HIS A 234 -14.90 -16.58 -39.04
C HIS A 234 -15.07 -15.72 -37.77
N LEU A 235 -13.97 -15.29 -37.14
CA LEU A 235 -14.01 -14.39 -35.98
C LEU A 235 -14.67 -13.03 -36.29
N LEU A 236 -14.41 -12.47 -37.48
CA LEU A 236 -15.06 -11.24 -37.93
C LEU A 236 -16.57 -11.42 -38.08
N ARG A 237 -17.01 -12.51 -38.72
CA ARG A 237 -18.43 -12.81 -38.91
C ARG A 237 -19.17 -12.99 -37.58
N GLN A 238 -18.54 -13.64 -36.62
CA GLN A 238 -19.10 -13.84 -35.27
C GLN A 238 -19.20 -12.54 -34.45
N THR A 239 -18.34 -11.57 -34.74
CA THR A 239 -18.30 -10.28 -34.01
C THR A 239 -19.21 -9.22 -34.64
N TYR A 240 -19.42 -9.30 -35.96
CA TYR A 240 -20.17 -8.32 -36.75
C TYR A 240 -21.68 -8.62 -36.71
N HIS A 241 -22.34 -8.24 -35.62
CA HIS A 241 -23.80 -8.08 -35.59
C HIS A 241 -24.15 -6.61 -35.78
N GLU A 242 -25.07 -6.32 -36.70
CA GLU A 242 -25.54 -4.97 -37.00
C GLU A 242 -26.09 -4.31 -35.74
N THR A 243 -25.41 -3.28 -35.25
CA THR A 243 -25.91 -2.47 -34.14
C THR A 243 -26.52 -1.20 -34.72
N ALA A 244 -27.85 -1.11 -34.76
CA ALA A 244 -28.60 -0.01 -35.39
C ALA A 244 -28.55 1.33 -34.62
N VAL A 245 -27.81 1.43 -33.51
CA VAL A 245 -27.82 2.61 -32.62
C VAL A 245 -26.43 3.21 -32.43
N GLN A 246 -26.27 4.47 -32.84
CA GLN A 246 -24.99 5.21 -32.90
C GLN A 246 -24.43 5.69 -31.54
N ILE A 247 -25.19 5.53 -30.44
CA ILE A 247 -24.72 5.84 -29.07
C ILE A 247 -24.01 4.63 -28.43
N VAL A 248 -23.92 3.50 -29.12
CA VAL A 248 -23.23 2.30 -28.62
C VAL A 248 -21.76 2.37 -29.02
N ASN A 249 -20.91 2.58 -28.02
CA ASN A 249 -19.47 2.62 -28.14
C ASN A 249 -18.99 1.21 -28.58
N ASN A 250 -18.51 1.10 -29.83
CA ASN A 250 -18.17 -0.17 -30.49
C ASN A 250 -16.82 -0.75 -29.98
N PHE A 251 -16.72 -0.92 -28.66
CA PHE A 251 -15.51 -1.38 -27.98
C PHE A 251 -15.06 -2.78 -28.43
N ASN A 252 -15.97 -3.62 -28.92
CA ASN A 252 -15.68 -4.98 -29.33
C ASN A 252 -14.81 -5.05 -30.60
N VAL A 253 -14.95 -4.10 -31.52
CA VAL A 253 -14.09 -4.00 -32.72
C VAL A 253 -12.64 -3.73 -32.34
N SER A 254 -12.40 -2.96 -31.27
CA SER A 254 -11.04 -2.66 -30.82
C SER A 254 -10.29 -3.90 -30.29
N GLN A 255 -11.00 -4.88 -29.73
CA GLN A 255 -10.44 -6.14 -29.21
C GLN A 255 -10.20 -7.14 -30.34
N LEU A 256 -11.15 -7.29 -31.27
CA LEU A 256 -10.97 -8.15 -32.43
C LEU A 256 -9.81 -7.67 -33.31
N LYS A 257 -9.71 -6.35 -33.55
CA LYS A 257 -8.56 -5.76 -34.27
C LYS A 257 -7.23 -6.15 -33.63
N GLN A 258 -7.17 -6.13 -32.29
CA GLN A 258 -5.98 -6.51 -31.54
C GLN A 258 -5.62 -7.99 -31.73
N ARG A 259 -6.61 -8.90 -31.70
CA ARG A 259 -6.44 -10.33 -31.98
C ARG A 259 -5.88 -10.58 -33.38
N ILE A 260 -6.51 -9.99 -34.40
CA ILE A 260 -6.07 -10.10 -35.80
C ILE A 260 -4.66 -9.54 -35.99
N MET A 261 -4.37 -8.37 -35.41
CA MET A 261 -3.05 -7.76 -35.47
C MET A 261 -1.98 -8.65 -34.82
N MET A 262 -2.30 -9.33 -33.71
CA MET A 262 -1.37 -10.21 -33.01
C MET A 262 -1.14 -11.53 -33.77
N MET A 263 -2.16 -12.08 -34.42
CA MET A 263 -2.04 -13.27 -35.28
C MET A 263 -1.10 -13.02 -36.48
N ASN A 264 -1.21 -11.84 -37.11
CA ASN A 264 -0.42 -11.48 -38.29
C ASN A 264 0.98 -10.91 -37.95
N LYS A 265 1.36 -10.90 -36.66
CA LYS A 265 2.60 -10.26 -36.21
C LYS A 265 3.79 -11.20 -36.30
N THR A 266 4.93 -10.69 -36.77
CA THR A 266 6.19 -11.43 -36.76
C THR A 266 6.72 -11.64 -35.34
N LYS A 267 7.32 -12.82 -35.10
CA LYS A 267 7.85 -13.17 -33.77
C LYS A 267 8.96 -12.19 -33.35
N SER A 268 8.92 -11.78 -32.09
CA SER A 268 9.92 -10.92 -31.48
C SER A 268 11.26 -11.65 -31.31
N PRO A 269 12.39 -10.99 -31.56
CA PRO A 269 13.71 -11.61 -31.40
C PRO A 269 14.00 -11.89 -29.92
N ALA A 270 14.75 -12.97 -29.66
CA ALA A 270 15.06 -13.44 -28.31
C ALA A 270 15.71 -12.38 -27.41
N ARG A 271 16.49 -11.43 -27.96
CA ARG A 271 17.07 -10.31 -27.19
C ARG A 271 16.04 -9.46 -26.44
N LYS A 272 14.79 -9.38 -26.92
CA LYS A 272 13.71 -8.66 -26.21
C LYS A 272 13.27 -9.36 -24.93
N LEU A 273 13.61 -10.63 -24.74
CA LEU A 273 13.39 -11.37 -23.51
C LEU A 273 14.10 -10.72 -22.31
N ALA A 274 15.24 -10.05 -22.54
CA ALA A 274 15.99 -9.32 -21.52
C ALA A 274 15.11 -8.34 -20.73
N LYS A 275 14.10 -7.74 -21.37
CA LYS A 275 13.16 -6.81 -20.72
C LYS A 275 12.38 -7.43 -19.56
N TYR A 276 12.11 -8.74 -19.60
CA TYR A 276 11.35 -9.41 -18.54
C TYR A 276 12.20 -9.59 -17.27
N PHE A 277 13.53 -9.69 -17.41
CA PHE A 277 14.43 -9.70 -16.25
C PHE A 277 14.46 -8.37 -15.50
N LEU A 278 14.06 -7.27 -16.15
CA LEU A 278 13.92 -5.96 -15.51
C LEU A 278 12.89 -6.00 -14.35
N VAL A 279 11.94 -6.94 -14.36
CA VAL A 279 10.95 -7.06 -13.27
C VAL A 279 11.61 -7.35 -11.91
N LEU A 280 12.69 -8.12 -11.88
CA LEU A 280 13.37 -8.53 -10.64
C LEU A 280 14.02 -7.38 -9.87
N PRO A 281 14.91 -6.55 -10.46
CA PRO A 281 15.49 -5.41 -9.74
C PRO A 281 14.44 -4.38 -9.33
N LEU A 282 13.35 -4.24 -10.10
CA LEU A 282 12.25 -3.35 -9.71
C LEU A 282 11.40 -3.91 -8.57
N ALA A 283 11.13 -5.21 -8.55
CA ALA A 283 10.51 -5.87 -7.40
C ALA A 283 11.39 -5.70 -6.15
N PHE A 284 12.71 -5.87 -6.28
CA PHE A 284 13.66 -5.62 -5.20
C PHE A 284 13.57 -4.18 -4.70
N LEU A 285 13.50 -3.18 -5.59
CA LEU A 285 13.31 -1.77 -5.23
C LEU A 285 12.01 -1.51 -4.45
N PHE A 286 10.91 -2.18 -4.78
CA PHE A 286 9.67 -2.07 -4.01
C PHE A 286 9.82 -2.63 -2.59
N ILE A 287 10.52 -3.77 -2.44
CA ILE A 287 10.82 -4.36 -1.14
C ILE A 287 11.77 -3.46 -0.35
N THR A 288 12.79 -2.86 -0.99
CA THR A 288 13.70 -1.92 -0.34
C THR A 288 12.92 -0.72 0.20
N ALA A 289 12.10 -0.09 -0.64
CA ALA A 289 11.28 1.05 -0.27
C ALA A 289 10.30 0.71 0.86
N ASN A 290 9.67 -0.48 0.81
CA ASN A 290 8.78 -0.93 1.87
C ASN A 290 9.51 -1.16 3.20
N SER A 291 10.72 -1.72 3.16
CA SER A 291 11.55 -1.97 4.34
C SER A 291 12.04 -0.66 4.97
N VAL A 292 12.44 0.29 4.14
CA VAL A 292 12.82 1.65 4.56
C VAL A 292 11.64 2.40 5.20
N TYR A 293 10.45 2.31 4.60
CA TYR A 293 9.23 2.89 5.18
C TYR A 293 8.86 2.22 6.51
N ALA A 294 8.95 0.89 6.59
CA ALA A 294 8.62 0.14 7.80
C ALA A 294 9.56 0.46 8.96
N ARG A 295 10.83 0.80 8.69
CA ARG A 295 11.76 1.26 9.72
C ARG A 295 11.43 2.66 10.24
N SER A 296 11.08 3.60 9.35
CA SER A 296 10.80 4.98 9.77
C SER A 296 9.45 5.16 10.45
N HIS A 297 8.48 4.29 10.17
CA HIS A 297 7.10 4.35 10.70
C HIS A 297 6.70 3.10 11.50
N GLY A 298 7.65 2.17 11.72
CA GLY A 298 7.44 1.04 12.60
C GLY A 298 7.29 1.51 14.04
N PRO A 299 6.84 0.63 14.96
CA PRO A 299 7.05 0.92 16.37
C PRO A 299 8.54 1.25 16.50
N GLN A 300 8.85 2.47 16.95
CA GLN A 300 10.16 2.70 17.53
C GLN A 300 10.25 1.63 18.61
N ASP A 301 11.11 0.63 18.42
CA ASP A 301 11.59 -0.17 19.52
C ASP A 301 12.05 0.88 20.52
N ALA A 302 11.23 1.13 21.53
CA ALA A 302 11.63 1.88 22.69
C ALA A 302 12.82 1.06 23.19
N ASP A 303 14.01 1.62 22.93
CA ASP A 303 15.28 0.97 23.12
C ASP A 303 15.19 0.07 24.36
N GLU A 304 15.38 -1.21 24.11
CA GLU A 304 15.69 -2.21 25.12
C GLU A 304 17.11 -1.93 25.66
N GLN A 305 17.42 -0.67 25.98
CA GLN A 305 18.41 -0.28 26.98
C GLN A 305 17.70 -0.12 28.32
N VAL A 306 17.13 -1.24 28.76
CA VAL A 306 16.99 -1.52 30.19
C VAL A 306 18.40 -1.47 30.76
N TRP A 307 18.60 -0.55 31.69
CA TRP A 307 19.77 -0.42 32.56
C TRP A 307 20.34 -1.78 32.98
N GLN A 308 21.41 -2.24 32.33
CA GLN A 308 22.33 -3.18 32.96
C GLN A 308 23.27 -2.38 33.86
N ASP A 309 22.79 -2.00 35.04
CA ASP A 309 23.66 -1.87 36.20
C ASP A 309 23.36 -3.02 37.17
N LYS A 310 23.82 -4.21 36.79
CA LYS A 310 23.87 -5.36 37.69
C LYS A 310 25.08 -5.19 38.60
N ASN A 311 24.93 -4.39 39.67
CA ASN A 311 25.49 -4.63 41.02
C ASN A 311 25.55 -3.35 41.88
N LYS A 312 24.40 -2.71 42.10
CA LYS A 312 24.23 -1.89 43.30
C LYS A 312 22.79 -2.04 43.79
N PRO A 313 22.53 -2.52 45.02
CA PRO A 313 21.19 -2.45 45.56
C PRO A 313 20.88 -0.98 45.80
N LEU A 314 20.08 -0.37 44.91
CA LEU A 314 19.51 0.94 45.18
C LEU A 314 18.51 0.78 46.31
N SER A 315 18.82 1.47 47.41
CA SER A 315 17.89 1.78 48.49
C SER A 315 16.56 2.29 47.89
N LYS A 316 15.43 1.95 48.53
CA LYS A 316 14.07 2.43 48.21
C LYS A 316 13.90 3.97 48.14
N SER A 317 14.98 4.74 48.33
CA SER A 317 15.01 6.20 48.37
C SER A 317 15.26 6.87 47.01
N ASP A 318 15.64 6.13 45.96
CA ASP A 318 16.31 6.71 44.78
C ASP A 318 15.53 6.63 43.47
N GLU A 319 14.27 6.17 43.46
CA GLU A 319 13.42 6.21 42.26
C GLU A 319 13.17 7.66 41.80
N VAL A 320 13.30 7.88 40.48
CA VAL A 320 13.03 9.16 39.81
C VAL A 320 11.67 9.05 39.13
N PHE A 321 10.78 9.99 39.44
CA PHE A 321 9.39 9.98 38.99
C PHE A 321 9.22 10.88 37.77
N ASN A 322 8.71 10.32 36.67
CA ASN A 322 8.42 11.11 35.47
C ASN A 322 7.10 11.90 35.57
N VAL A 323 6.21 11.53 36.49
CA VAL A 323 4.90 12.16 36.71
C VAL A 323 4.65 12.21 38.23
N VAL A 324 4.34 13.40 38.73
CA VAL A 324 4.10 13.68 40.15
C VAL A 324 2.81 14.48 40.34
N ASP A 325 2.28 14.48 41.56
CA ASP A 325 1.01 15.17 41.85
C ASP A 325 1.21 16.69 41.93
N THR A 326 2.36 17.14 42.46
CA THR A 326 2.78 18.55 42.45
C THR A 326 4.11 18.68 41.72
N PRO A 327 4.18 19.38 40.57
CA PRO A 327 5.41 19.52 39.80
C PRO A 327 6.46 20.39 40.52
N PRO A 328 7.76 20.19 40.26
CA PRO A 328 8.79 21.10 40.75
C PRO A 328 8.62 22.52 40.19
N HIS A 329 8.94 23.52 41.01
CA HIS A 329 8.87 24.94 40.64
C HIS A 329 10.25 25.62 40.75
N PHE A 330 10.57 26.53 39.84
CA PHE A 330 11.85 27.25 39.83
C PHE A 330 11.94 28.26 40.98
N GLY A 331 13.05 28.25 41.73
CA GLY A 331 13.27 29.10 42.90
C GLY A 331 12.68 28.56 44.22
N GLN A 332 13.03 29.21 45.33
CA GLN A 332 12.52 28.89 46.67
C GLN A 332 11.70 30.08 47.20
N GLY A 333 10.36 30.01 47.11
CA GLY A 333 9.49 31.04 47.68
C GLY A 333 8.07 31.08 47.09
N ALA A 334 7.19 31.87 47.71
CA ALA A 334 5.81 32.11 47.25
C ALA A 334 5.71 33.07 46.03
N HIS A 335 6.85 33.49 45.49
CA HIS A 335 6.96 34.29 44.28
C HIS A 335 7.60 33.43 43.20
N SER A 336 6.90 33.25 42.08
CA SER A 336 7.39 32.51 40.92
C SER A 336 8.54 33.29 40.27
N GLU A 337 9.77 33.00 40.64
CA GLU A 337 10.93 33.43 39.86
C GLU A 337 10.82 32.79 38.47
N SER A 338 10.88 33.61 37.43
CA SER A 338 10.80 33.11 36.06
C SER A 338 12.13 32.49 35.68
N ILE A 339 12.13 31.21 35.31
CA ILE A 339 13.31 30.54 34.74
C ILE A 339 13.85 31.31 33.52
N MET A 340 12.99 32.02 32.79
CA MET A 340 13.40 32.84 31.65
C MET A 340 14.27 34.02 32.07
N ASP A 341 13.99 34.65 33.22
CA ASP A 341 14.77 35.80 33.70
C ASP A 341 16.18 35.35 34.13
N PHE A 342 16.29 34.17 34.74
CA PHE A 342 17.58 33.53 35.00
C PHE A 342 18.32 33.22 33.71
N ILE A 343 17.65 32.63 32.73
CA ILE A 343 18.24 32.32 31.42
C ILE A 343 18.78 33.60 30.76
N TYR A 344 17.99 34.68 30.70
CA TYR A 344 18.44 35.94 30.07
C TYR A 344 19.59 36.63 30.81
N SER A 345 19.63 36.54 32.14
CA SER A 345 20.67 37.20 32.94
C SER A 345 21.99 36.42 32.98
N GLU A 346 21.94 35.09 32.89
CA GLU A 346 23.12 34.22 32.99
C GLU A 346 23.64 33.67 31.65
N LEU A 347 22.87 33.78 30.55
CA LEU A 347 23.26 33.27 29.24
C LEU A 347 24.52 33.97 28.72
N LYS A 348 25.57 33.18 28.45
CA LYS A 348 26.80 33.64 27.80
C LYS A 348 26.93 32.96 26.46
N TYR A 349 26.54 33.69 25.42
CA TYR A 349 26.63 33.18 24.06
C TYR A 349 28.10 32.95 23.66
N PRO A 350 28.52 31.72 23.29
CA PRO A 350 29.91 31.43 22.92
C PRO A 350 30.37 32.25 21.71
N GLN A 351 31.54 32.88 21.79
CA GLN A 351 32.09 33.70 20.68
C GLN A 351 32.25 32.90 19.38
N ILE A 352 32.68 31.64 19.48
CA ILE A 352 32.84 30.74 18.33
C ILE A 352 31.49 30.48 17.63
N ALA A 353 30.39 30.36 18.40
CA ALA A 353 29.06 30.21 17.82
C ALA A 353 28.58 31.51 17.17
N ALA A 354 28.88 32.66 17.78
CA ALA A 354 28.50 33.98 17.26
C ALA A 354 29.23 34.33 15.96
N GLU A 355 30.55 34.10 15.90
CA GLU A 355 31.37 34.37 14.71
C GLU A 355 30.97 33.49 13.51
N ASN A 356 30.51 32.26 13.77
CA ASN A 356 30.08 31.31 12.75
C ASN A 356 28.56 31.34 12.47
N GLY A 357 27.80 32.23 13.11
CA GLY A 357 26.34 32.35 12.94
C GLY A 357 25.56 31.08 13.32
N ILE A 358 26.03 30.32 14.31
CA ILE A 358 25.46 29.04 14.72
C ILE A 358 24.34 29.29 15.73
N GLU A 359 23.09 29.21 15.29
CA GLU A 359 21.91 29.40 16.15
C GLU A 359 21.00 28.16 16.22
N GLY A 360 20.22 28.05 17.29
CA GLY A 360 19.10 27.11 17.38
C GLY A 360 18.73 26.71 18.80
N ARG A 361 17.89 25.67 18.92
CA ARG A 361 17.39 25.12 20.19
C ARG A 361 18.19 23.90 20.67
N VAL A 362 18.82 23.99 21.85
CA VAL A 362 19.41 22.87 22.60
C VAL A 362 18.38 22.30 23.59
N ILE A 363 18.29 20.98 23.73
CA ILE A 363 17.39 20.30 24.68
C ILE A 363 18.22 19.58 25.73
N VAL A 364 17.99 19.92 27.00
CA VAL A 364 18.67 19.35 28.16
C VAL A 364 17.65 18.64 29.05
N GLN A 365 17.98 17.42 29.47
CA GLN A 365 17.27 16.69 30.52
C GLN A 365 18.08 16.79 31.80
N PHE A 366 17.44 16.97 32.94
CA PHE A 366 18.07 16.96 34.25
C PHE A 366 17.08 16.44 35.29
N ILE A 367 17.58 16.12 36.48
CA ILE A 367 16.79 15.61 37.61
C ILE A 367 16.75 16.69 38.69
N ILE A 368 15.59 16.92 39.27
CA ILE A 368 15.43 17.73 40.47
C ILE A 368 15.43 16.81 41.67
N GLU A 369 16.43 16.99 42.52
CA GLU A 369 16.60 16.23 43.74
C GLU A 369 15.62 16.68 44.83
N LYS A 370 15.45 15.85 45.86
CA LYS A 370 14.56 16.13 47.01
C LYS A 370 14.94 17.39 47.78
N ASP A 371 16.17 17.87 47.65
CA ASP A 371 16.67 19.10 48.28
C ASP A 371 16.58 20.34 47.35
N GLY A 372 15.95 20.17 46.18
CA GLY A 372 15.75 21.21 45.17
C GLY A 372 16.95 21.41 44.24
N ARG A 373 18.04 20.67 44.41
CA ARG A 373 19.19 20.81 43.51
C ARG A 373 18.93 20.13 42.18
N VAL A 374 19.48 20.70 41.12
CA VAL A 374 19.53 20.05 39.82
C VAL A 374 20.73 19.11 39.76
N SER A 375 20.51 17.90 39.26
CA SER A 375 21.54 16.88 39.04
C SER A 375 21.38 16.23 37.66
N ASN A 376 22.39 15.49 37.22
CA ASN A 376 22.30 14.63 36.03
C ASN A 376 21.91 15.36 34.72
N ALA A 377 22.37 16.60 34.55
CA ALA A 377 22.15 17.38 33.33
C ALA A 377 22.79 16.71 32.10
N LYS A 378 21.96 16.32 31.13
CA LYS A 378 22.35 15.60 29.92
C LYS A 378 21.74 16.24 28.69
N ILE A 379 22.56 16.45 27.65
CA ILE A 379 22.07 16.88 26.34
C ILE A 379 21.32 15.73 25.68
N ILE A 380 20.05 15.97 25.36
CA ILE A 380 19.20 15.06 24.58
C ILE A 380 19.23 15.43 23.10
N ARG A 381 19.33 16.74 22.81
CA ARG A 381 19.49 17.26 21.45
C ARG A 381 20.40 18.47 21.47
N GLY A 382 21.61 18.29 20.94
CA GLY A 382 22.60 19.34 20.77
C GLY A 382 22.56 19.98 19.40
N ILE A 383 23.30 21.07 19.25
CA ILE A 383 23.50 21.77 17.96
C ILE A 383 24.97 21.80 17.61
N ASP A 384 25.75 22.35 18.52
CA ASP A 384 27.19 22.50 18.41
C ASP A 384 27.78 22.32 19.82
N PRO A 385 28.95 21.66 19.97
CA PRO A 385 29.56 21.45 21.27
C PRO A 385 29.73 22.74 22.10
N SER A 386 29.93 23.90 21.47
CA SER A 386 30.05 25.17 22.18
C SER A 386 28.73 25.61 22.83
N LEU A 387 27.60 25.46 22.14
CA LEU A 387 26.26 25.77 22.65
C LEU A 387 25.79 24.72 23.67
N ASP A 388 26.11 23.45 23.43
CA ASP A 388 25.77 22.35 24.31
C ASP A 388 26.45 22.50 25.67
N ASN A 389 27.73 22.88 25.67
CA ASN A 389 28.48 23.14 26.90
C ASN A 389 27.92 24.32 27.69
N GLU A 390 27.51 25.38 27.01
CA GLU A 390 26.87 26.53 27.66
C GLU A 390 25.50 26.14 28.25
N ALA A 391 24.70 25.34 27.54
CA ALA A 391 23.42 24.85 28.06
C ALA A 391 23.58 23.98 29.30
N VAL A 392 24.57 23.07 29.32
CA VAL A 392 24.89 22.26 30.51
C VAL A 392 25.39 23.12 31.67
N ARG A 393 26.24 24.13 31.40
CA ARG A 393 26.68 25.09 32.42
C ARG A 393 25.50 25.80 33.05
N MET A 394 24.57 26.30 32.25
CA MET A 394 23.38 27.01 32.73
C MET A 394 22.50 26.13 33.62
N VAL A 395 22.24 24.89 33.21
CA VAL A 395 21.44 23.94 34.01
C VAL A 395 22.10 23.62 35.35
N ASN A 396 23.42 23.44 35.36
CA ASN A 396 24.16 23.19 36.61
C ASN A 396 24.29 24.43 37.50
N ALA A 397 24.15 25.64 36.93
CA ALA A 397 24.19 26.90 37.66
C ALA A 397 22.82 27.35 38.18
N MET A 398 21.75 26.59 37.90
CA MET A 398 20.41 26.96 38.33
C MET A 398 20.32 27.06 39.86
N PRO A 399 19.54 28.04 40.38
CA PRO A 399 19.22 28.08 41.79
C PRO A 399 18.41 26.85 42.18
N LYS A 400 18.32 26.60 43.48
CA LYS A 400 17.50 25.50 44.00
C LYS A 400 16.03 25.70 43.63
N TRP A 401 15.44 24.63 43.15
CA TRP A 401 14.03 24.49 42.85
C TRP A 401 13.25 24.13 44.11
N THR A 402 11.96 24.43 44.11
CA THR A 402 11.00 23.78 44.98
C THR A 402 10.78 22.35 44.45
N PRO A 403 11.07 21.29 45.24
CA PRO A 403 10.96 19.90 44.80
C PRO A 403 9.54 19.48 44.40
N GLY A 404 9.43 18.43 43.59
CA GLY A 404 8.14 17.82 43.27
C GLY A 404 7.63 16.90 44.38
N GLU A 405 6.32 16.76 44.46
CA GLU A 405 5.63 15.95 45.47
C GLU A 405 4.78 14.85 44.81
N HIS A 406 4.92 13.62 45.29
CA HIS A 406 4.05 12.51 44.90
C HIS A 406 3.47 11.86 46.17
N LYS A 407 2.14 11.79 46.24
CA LYS A 407 1.36 11.20 47.34
C LYS A 407 1.72 11.76 48.73
N GLY A 408 2.02 13.05 48.86
CA GLY A 408 2.38 13.65 50.14
C GLY A 408 3.88 13.65 50.44
N GLU A 409 4.71 13.01 49.61
CA GLU A 409 6.15 12.87 49.85
C GLU A 409 6.98 13.58 48.77
N ILE A 410 8.07 14.22 49.21
CA ILE A 410 9.04 14.85 48.30
C ILE A 410 9.83 13.76 47.58
N VAL A 411 9.80 13.80 46.25
CA VAL A 411 10.43 12.81 45.37
C VAL A 411 11.40 13.44 44.39
N ARG A 412 12.24 12.61 43.77
CA ARG A 412 13.14 13.02 42.69
C ARG A 412 12.32 13.03 41.39
N VAL A 413 12.43 14.10 40.59
CA VAL A 413 11.63 14.29 39.37
C VAL A 413 12.50 14.61 38.18
#